data_AF-A0A151QVK2-F1
#
_entry.id   AF-A0A151QVK2-F1
#
_cell.length_a   1.000
_cell.length_b   1.000
_cell.length_c   1.000
_cell.angle_alpha   90.00
_cell.angle_beta   90.00
_cell.angle_gamma   90.00
#
_symmetry.space_group_name_H-M   'P 1'
#
loop_
_entity.id
_entity.type
_entity.pdbx_description
1 polymer ?
#
loop_
_entity_poly.entity_id
_entity_poly.type
_entity_poly.pdbx_seq_one_letter_code
_entity_poly.pdbx_strand_id
1 'polypeptide(L)' 'MKIILDVLKVKVDNPVQLYCDNKSAMSIAHNAVQHDRTKHIEIDKHFIKDNLDRDFVITTHVSTEL' A
#
# COMPACT_ATOMS: atom_id res chain seq x y z
N MET A 1 -8.75 -7.59 -1.06
CA MET A 1 -7.64 -8.37 -0.45
C MET A 1 -8.15 -9.40 0.55
N LYS A 2 -8.98 -9.02 1.54
CA LYS A 2 -9.54 -9.94 2.56
C LYS A 2 -10.25 -11.18 2.00
N ILE A 3 -11.08 -11.03 0.96
CA ILE A 3 -11.79 -12.15 0.31
C ILE A 3 -10.84 -13.24 -0.21
N ILE A 4 -9.72 -12.86 -0.84
CA ILE A 4 -8.76 -13.82 -1.38
C ILE A 4 -8.06 -14.57 -0.23
N LEU A 5 -7.66 -13.84 0.82
CA LEU A 5 -7.03 -14.43 2.00
C LEU A 5 -7.98 -15.39 2.74
N ASP A 6 -9.25 -15.01 2.86
CA ASP A 6 -10.29 -15.84 3.48
C ASP A 6 -10.53 -17.12 2.66
N VAL A 7 -10.58 -17.03 1.33
CA VAL A 7 -10.69 -18.19 0.43
C VAL A 7 -9.50 -19.12 0.57
N LEU A 8 -8.29 -18.56 0.69
CA LEU A 8 -7.05 -19.30 0.89
C LEU A 8 -6.85 -19.76 2.35
N LYS A 9 -7.78 -19.45 3.25
CA LYS A 9 -7.71 -19.73 4.70
C LYS A 9 -6.43 -19.19 5.37
N VAL A 10 -5.89 -18.09 4.85
CA VAL A 10 -4.72 -17.41 5.42
C VAL A 10 -5.21 -16.41 6.46
N LYS A 11 -4.85 -16.64 7.72
CA LYS A 11 -5.06 -15.65 8.78
C LYS A 11 -3.90 -14.66 8.77
N VAL A 12 -4.25 -13.38 8.85
CA VAL A 12 -3.30 -12.27 8.97
C VAL A 12 -3.65 -11.55 10.27
N ASP A 13 -2.90 -11.85 11.33
CA ASP A 13 -3.15 -11.34 12.68
C ASP A 13 -2.48 -9.97 12.93
N ASN A 14 -1.53 -9.60 12.07
CA ASN A 14 -0.79 -8.33 12.13
C ASN A 14 -0.91 -7.58 10.79
N PRO A 15 -0.81 -6.24 10.79
CA PRO A 15 -0.75 -5.47 9.55
C PRO A 15 0.35 -5.98 8.63
N VAL A 16 0.06 -6.08 7.33
CA VAL A 16 1.04 -6.53 6.33
C VAL A 16 2.08 -5.43 6.14
N GLN A 17 3.36 -5.77 6.33
CA GLN A 17 4.45 -4.82 6.15
C GLN A 17 4.90 -4.77 4.68
N LEU A 18 4.79 -3.58 4.08
CA LEU A 18 5.28 -3.28 2.73
C LEU A 18 6.60 -2.50 2.83
N TYR A 19 7.65 -3.06 2.25
CA TYR A 19 8.95 -2.39 2.13
C TYR A 19 9.07 -1.71 0.77
N CYS A 20 9.49 -0.45 0.76
CA CYS A 20 9.66 0.32 -0.47
C CYS A 20 10.93 1.18 -0.37
N ASP A 21 11.74 1.18 -1.42
CA ASP A 21 12.93 2.03 -1.54
C ASP A 21 12.65 3.39 -2.19
N ASN A 22 11.49 3.51 -2.83
CA ASN A 22 11.07 4.72 -3.48
C ASN A 22 10.26 5.62 -2.52
N LYS A 23 10.91 6.67 -2.01
CA LYS A 23 10.27 7.71 -1.19
C LYS A 23 9.09 8.39 -1.87
N SER A 24 9.11 8.53 -3.20
CA SER A 24 7.99 9.11 -3.95
C SER A 24 6.76 8.21 -3.90
N ALA A 25 6.94 6.90 -4.11
CA ALA A 25 5.84 5.93 -4.02
C ALA A 25 5.22 5.90 -2.61
N MET A 26 6.04 5.98 -1.56
CA MET A 26 5.53 6.12 -0.20
C MET A 26 4.73 7.41 0.00
N SER A 27 5.23 8.55 -0.48
CA SER A 27 4.52 9.83 -0.39
C SER A 27 3.17 9.79 -1.12
N ILE A 28 3.12 9.16 -2.29
CA ILE A 28 1.90 9.01 -3.09
C ILE A 28 0.87 8.13 -2.34
N ALA A 29 1.32 7.05 -1.70
CA ALA A 29 0.45 6.17 -0.92
C ALA A 29 -0.18 6.88 0.29
N HIS A 30 0.56 7.75 0.97
CA HIS A 30 0.08 8.49 2.15
C HIS A 30 -0.79 9.71 1.78
N ASN A 31 -0.44 10.43 0.71
CA ASN A 31 -1.12 11.67 0.33
C ASN A 31 -2.02 11.50 -0.90
N ALA A 32 -3.33 11.40 -0.67
CA ALA A 32 -4.35 11.35 -1.73
C ALA A 32 -4.35 12.58 -2.66
N VAL A 33 -3.84 13.72 -2.22
CA VAL A 33 -3.90 15.01 -2.93
C VAL A 33 -2.75 15.14 -3.93
N GLN A 34 -2.67 14.19 -4.87
CA GLN A 34 -1.79 14.28 -6.03
C GLN A 34 -2.63 13.85 -7.23
N HIS A 35 -3.01 14.85 -8.05
CA HIS A 35 -3.77 14.67 -9.29
C HIS A 35 -2.84 14.14 -10.38
N ASP A 36 -2.46 12.87 -10.27
CA ASP A 36 -1.74 12.20 -11.35
C ASP A 36 -2.73 11.79 -12.43
N ARG A 37 -2.49 12.15 -13.70
CA ARG A 37 -3.48 12.04 -14.79
C ARG A 37 -3.64 10.62 -15.36
N THR A 38 -2.95 9.63 -14.80
CA THR A 38 -2.98 8.24 -15.27
C THR A 38 -3.90 7.39 -14.39
N LYS A 39 -5.02 6.94 -14.96
CA LYS A 39 -6.07 6.17 -14.25
C LYS A 39 -5.57 4.96 -13.45
N HIS A 40 -4.53 4.27 -13.93
CA HIS A 40 -3.97 3.12 -13.22
C HIS A 40 -3.34 3.51 -11.88
N ILE A 41 -2.62 4.64 -11.86
CA ILE A 41 -1.97 5.16 -10.65
C ILE A 41 -3.04 5.59 -9.63
N GLU A 42 -4.12 6.23 -10.08
CA GLU A 42 -5.22 6.64 -9.19
C GLU A 42 -5.91 5.44 -8.51
N ILE A 43 -6.15 4.35 -9.25
CA ILE A 43 -6.76 3.13 -8.72
C ILE A 43 -5.85 2.48 -7.68
N ASP A 44 -4.58 2.27 -8.03
CA ASP A 44 -3.60 1.63 -7.12
C ASP A 44 -3.37 2.49 -5.87
N LYS A 45 -3.32 3.81 -6.03
CA LYS A 45 -3.20 4.76 -4.94
C LYS A 45 -4.39 4.70 -3.99
N HIS A 46 -5.61 4.73 -4.52
CA HIS A 46 -6.82 4.64 -3.69
C HIS A 46 -6.87 3.30 -2.96
N PHE A 47 -6.53 2.21 -3.65
CA PHE A 47 -6.45 0.89 -3.05
C PHE A 47 -5.43 0.84 -1.91
N ILE A 48 -4.19 1.30 -2.12
CA ILE A 48 -3.15 1.28 -1.07
C ILE A 48 -3.56 2.17 0.10
N LYS A 49 -4.09 3.37 -0.18
CA LYS A 49 -4.52 4.31 0.86
C LYS A 49 -5.65 3.73 1.71
N ASP A 50 -6.66 3.11 1.10
CA ASP A 50 -7.75 2.45 1.83
C ASP A 50 -7.24 1.32 2.74
N ASN A 51 -6.18 0.61 2.35
CA ASN A 51 -5.60 -0.45 3.19
C ASN A 51 -4.69 0.12 4.30
N LEU A 52 -4.02 1.26 4.06
CA LEU A 52 -3.28 2.01 5.08
C LEU A 52 -4.23 2.61 6.13
N ASP A 53 -5.31 3.26 5.70
CA ASP A 53 -6.30 3.91 6.58
C ASP A 53 -7.07 2.89 7.44
N ARG A 54 -7.07 1.61 7.05
CA ARG A 54 -7.65 0.49 7.81
C ARG A 54 -6.64 -0.22 8.72
N ASP A 55 -5.40 0.28 8.80
CA ASP A 55 -4.27 -0.36 9.48
C ASP A 55 -4.04 -1.82 9.02
N PHE A 56 -4.52 -2.20 7.85
CA PHE A 56 -4.35 -3.55 7.33
C PHE A 56 -2.97 -3.73 6.71
N VAL A 57 -2.37 -2.63 6.27
CA VAL A 57 -1.05 -2.55 5.68
C VAL A 57 -0.27 -1.43 6.38
N ILE A 58 1.02 -1.63 6.58
CA ILE A 58 1.96 -0.59 7.01
C ILE A 58 3.08 -0.47 5.97
N THR A 59 3.59 0.75 5.74
CA THR A 59 4.70 0.99 4.81
C THR A 59 5.98 1.31 5.56
N THR A 60 7.10 0.75 5.11
CA THR A 60 8.44 0.97 5.68
C THR A 60 9.40 1.30 4.55
N HIS A 61 10.14 2.40 4.71
CA HIS A 61 11.19 2.76 3.77
C HIS A 61 12.39 1.84 3.95
N VAL A 62 12.95 1.31 2.85
CA VAL A 62 14.22 0.58 2.85
C VAL A 62 15.21 1.27 1.94
N SER A 63 16.42 1.54 2.39
CA SER A 63 17.45 2.07 1.50
C SER A 63 18.01 0.93 0.66
N THR A 64 18.03 1.09 -0.67
CA THR A 64 18.79 0.19 -1.54
C THR A 64 20.26 0.62 -1.45
N GLU A 65 21.09 -0.20 -0.81
CA GLU A 65 22.55 -0.07 -0.90
C GLU A 65 22.98 -0.66 -2.25
N LEU A 66 23.62 0.17 -3.08
CA LEU A 66 24.14 -0.19 -4.40
C LEU A 66 25.61 -0.58 -4.29
#